data_AF-A0A3C1RYM4-F1
#
_entry.id   AF-A0A3C1RYM4-F1
#
_cell.length_a   1.000
_cell.length_b   1.000
_cell.length_c   1.000
_cell.angle_alpha   90.00
_cell.angle_beta   90.00
_cell.angle_gamma   90.00
#
_symmetry.space_group_name_H-M   'P 1'
#
loop_
_entity.id
_entity.type
_entity.pdbx_description
1 polymer ?
#
loop_
_entity_poly.entity_id
_entity_poly.type
_entity_poly.pdbx_seq_one_letter_code
_entity_poly.pdbx_strand_id
1 'polypeptide(L)'
;IKFYDNPQAVTIEDFHEDLKRFKYIKRLLKKYVMKDELKYHLIINHFIICFNVFGDATIPLLFYKIEKEYWSLIKTFLLFLDRIPEFPKSGIDDLKVDKKCLDLLNKI
;
A
#
# COMPACT_ATOMS: atom_id res chain seq x y z
N ILE A 1 -12.51 -14.99 -8.34
CA ILE A 1 -11.44 -14.50 -7.43
C ILE A 1 -12.14 -13.92 -6.21
N LYS A 2 -11.89 -14.42 -5.00
CA LYS A 2 -12.54 -13.92 -3.78
C LYS A 2 -11.89 -12.57 -3.42
N PHE A 3 -12.69 -11.53 -3.12
CA PHE A 3 -12.22 -10.17 -2.78
C PHE A 3 -11.58 -9.36 -3.93
N TYR A 4 -11.96 -9.63 -5.18
CA TYR A 4 -11.63 -8.77 -6.32
C TYR A 4 -12.92 -8.19 -6.88
N ASP A 5 -13.03 -6.87 -6.88
CA ASP A 5 -14.17 -6.12 -7.39
C ASP A 5 -13.65 -4.93 -8.21
N ASN A 6 -13.58 -5.12 -9.52
CA ASN A 6 -13.27 -4.06 -10.46
C ASN A 6 -14.37 -4.03 -11.53
N PRO A 7 -15.27 -3.03 -11.51
CA PRO A 7 -16.38 -2.92 -12.47
C PRO A 7 -15.92 -2.81 -13.93
N GLN A 8 -14.65 -2.44 -14.16
CA GLN A 8 -14.05 -2.30 -15.49
C GLN A 8 -13.27 -3.55 -15.92
N ALA A 9 -13.10 -4.53 -15.03
CA ALA A 9 -12.37 -5.76 -15.33
C ALA A 9 -13.30 -6.86 -15.83
N VAL A 10 -12.99 -7.39 -17.00
CA VAL A 10 -13.78 -8.44 -17.65
C VAL A 10 -12.98 -9.75 -17.74
N THR A 11 -11.65 -9.67 -17.59
CA THR A 11 -10.72 -10.77 -17.88
C THR A 11 -9.71 -11.02 -16.75
N ILE A 12 -9.00 -12.16 -16.82
CA ILE A 12 -7.91 -12.49 -15.89
C ILE A 12 -6.69 -11.59 -16.13
N GLU A 13 -6.51 -11.14 -17.37
CA GLU A 13 -5.48 -10.20 -17.79
C GLU A 13 -5.62 -8.86 -17.05
N ASP A 14 -6.85 -8.36 -16.89
CA ASP A 14 -7.15 -7.13 -16.15
C ASP A 14 -6.73 -7.26 -14.68
N PHE A 15 -7.02 -8.41 -14.06
CA PHE A 15 -6.57 -8.72 -12.70
C PHE A 15 -5.04 -8.69 -12.58
N HIS A 16 -4.33 -9.28 -13.55
CA HIS A 16 -2.87 -9.24 -13.58
C HIS A 16 -2.33 -7.84 -13.82
N GLU A 17 -3.05 -6.99 -14.54
CA GLU A 17 -2.71 -5.58 -14.73
C GLU A 17 -2.84 -4.78 -13.43
N ASP A 18 -3.91 -4.98 -12.67
CA ASP A 18 -4.07 -4.36 -11.35
C ASP A 18 -2.99 -4.83 -10.37
N LEU A 19 -2.55 -6.09 -10.45
CA LEU A 19 -1.39 -6.57 -9.68
C LEU A 19 -0.08 -5.83 -10.02
N LYS A 20 0.06 -5.21 -11.19
CA LYS A 20 1.26 -4.40 -11.52
C LYS A 20 1.32 -3.13 -10.69
N ARG A 21 0.22 -2.68 -10.07
CA ARG A 21 0.20 -1.49 -9.19
C ARG A 21 1.10 -1.65 -7.97
N PHE A 22 1.19 -2.84 -7.39
CA PHE A 22 2.10 -3.14 -6.28
C PHE A 22 3.58 -2.93 -6.68
N LYS A 23 3.96 -3.29 -7.91
CA LYS A 23 5.31 -3.02 -8.45
C LYS A 23 5.57 -1.52 -8.58
N TYR A 24 4.56 -0.74 -8.94
CA TYR A 24 4.68 0.72 -9.02
C TYR A 24 4.83 1.35 -7.63
N ILE A 25 4.02 0.93 -6.66
CA ILE A 25 4.12 1.34 -5.25
C ILE A 25 5.55 1.09 -4.74
N LYS A 26 6.06 -0.12 -4.90
CA LYS A 26 7.42 -0.48 -4.53
C LYS A 26 8.45 0.47 -5.16
N ARG A 27 8.32 0.81 -6.44
CA ARG A 27 9.22 1.74 -7.12
C ARG A 27 9.20 3.13 -6.49
N LEU A 28 8.03 3.63 -6.10
CA LEU A 28 7.91 4.93 -5.42
C LEU A 28 8.55 4.88 -4.03
N LEU A 29 8.30 3.83 -3.24
CA LEU A 29 8.90 3.64 -1.92
C LEU A 29 10.43 3.55 -2.01
N LYS A 30 10.96 2.78 -2.97
CA LYS A 30 12.40 2.72 -3.25
C LYS A 30 12.98 4.08 -3.60
N LYS A 31 12.29 4.86 -4.43
CA LYS A 31 12.74 6.21 -4.79
C LYS A 31 12.80 7.12 -3.56
N TYR A 32 11.81 7.04 -2.67
CA TYR A 32 11.83 7.79 -1.40
C TYR A 32 13.04 7.40 -0.55
N VAL A 33 13.28 6.11 -0.33
CA VAL A 33 14.44 5.64 0.45
C VAL A 33 15.78 6.10 -0.17
N MET A 34 15.88 6.12 -1.50
CA MET A 34 17.13 6.49 -2.18
C MET A 34 17.38 8.00 -2.31
N LYS A 35 16.32 8.81 -2.48
CA LYS A 35 16.43 10.23 -2.84
C LYS A 35 15.82 11.18 -1.81
N ASP A 36 15.21 10.64 -0.77
CA ASP A 36 14.50 11.40 0.28
C ASP A 36 13.33 12.26 -0.24
N GLU A 37 12.89 12.02 -1.48
CA GLU A 37 11.80 12.74 -2.14
C GLU A 37 10.52 11.90 -2.09
N LEU A 38 9.61 12.25 -1.16
CA LEU A 38 8.36 11.54 -0.98
C LEU A 38 7.28 12.04 -1.95
N LYS A 39 6.94 11.24 -2.96
CA LYS A 39 5.80 11.50 -3.86
C LYS A 39 4.49 10.98 -3.27
N TYR A 40 4.10 11.51 -2.11
CA TYR A 40 2.99 11.00 -1.31
C TYR A 40 1.67 10.90 -2.09
N HIS A 41 1.30 11.93 -2.87
CA HIS A 41 0.07 11.91 -3.68
C HIS A 41 0.00 10.69 -4.63
N LEU A 42 1.12 10.34 -5.28
CA LEU A 42 1.16 9.18 -6.17
C LEU A 42 1.01 7.88 -5.41
N ILE A 43 1.70 7.76 -4.25
CA ILE A 43 1.62 6.55 -3.42
C ILE A 43 0.20 6.37 -2.90
N ILE A 44 -0.39 7.42 -2.31
CA ILE A 44 -1.76 7.41 -1.80
C ILE A 44 -2.75 7.01 -2.90
N ASN A 45 -2.65 7.62 -4.08
CA ASN A 45 -3.52 7.28 -5.20
C ASN A 45 -3.43 5.80 -5.58
N HIS A 46 -2.22 5.23 -5.64
CA HIS A 46 -2.06 3.80 -5.93
C HIS A 46 -2.62 2.91 -4.81
N PHE A 47 -2.49 3.30 -3.55
CA PHE A 47 -3.10 2.57 -2.44
C PHE A 47 -4.63 2.59 -2.56
N ILE A 48 -5.24 3.75 -2.80
CA ILE A 48 -6.70 3.89 -2.97
C ILE A 48 -7.19 2.99 -4.11
N ILE A 49 -6.52 3.00 -5.26
CA ILE A 49 -6.88 2.13 -6.39
C ILE A 49 -6.79 0.66 -5.99
N CYS A 50 -5.70 0.24 -5.31
CA CYS A 50 -5.59 -1.13 -4.83
C CYS A 50 -6.74 -1.50 -3.88
N PHE A 51 -7.10 -0.63 -2.93
CA PHE A 51 -8.22 -0.88 -2.01
C PHE A 51 -9.57 -0.93 -2.71
N ASN A 52 -9.79 -0.10 -3.73
CA ASN A 52 -11.03 -0.14 -4.50
C ASN A 52 -11.17 -1.44 -5.28
N VAL A 53 -10.06 -2.01 -5.75
CA VAL A 53 -10.05 -3.23 -6.58
C VAL A 53 -9.98 -4.52 -5.76
N PHE A 54 -9.12 -4.57 -4.74
CA PHE A 54 -8.84 -5.77 -3.95
C PHE A 54 -9.45 -5.73 -2.54
N GLY A 55 -10.09 -4.62 -2.15
CA GLY A 55 -10.62 -4.45 -0.79
C GLY A 55 -9.55 -4.73 0.27
N ASP A 56 -9.96 -5.44 1.31
CA ASP A 56 -9.10 -5.82 2.44
C ASP A 56 -7.94 -6.75 2.03
N ALA A 57 -8.05 -7.45 0.90
CA ALA A 57 -6.96 -8.29 0.39
C ALA A 57 -5.73 -7.46 -0.04
N THR A 58 -5.88 -6.14 -0.23
CA THR A 58 -4.78 -5.21 -0.48
C THR A 58 -3.68 -5.31 0.57
N ILE A 59 -4.05 -5.41 1.85
CA ILE A 59 -3.11 -5.43 2.97
C ILE A 59 -2.16 -6.63 2.87
N PRO A 60 -2.64 -7.89 2.90
CA PRO A 60 -1.75 -9.05 2.76
C PRO A 60 -1.02 -9.06 1.42
N LEU A 61 -1.62 -8.57 0.33
CA LEU A 61 -0.95 -8.46 -0.97
C LEU A 61 0.23 -7.47 -0.94
N LEU A 62 0.12 -6.33 -0.25
CA LEU A 62 1.22 -5.38 -0.07
C LEU A 62 2.42 -6.07 0.60
N PHE A 63 2.18 -6.75 1.73
CA PHE A 63 3.25 -7.42 2.49
C PHE A 63 3.80 -8.67 1.78
N TYR A 64 3.01 -9.32 0.94
CA TYR A 64 3.48 -10.44 0.11
C TYR A 64 4.30 -9.99 -1.10
N LYS A 65 3.90 -8.90 -1.77
CA LYS A 65 4.51 -8.43 -3.03
C LYS A 65 5.68 -7.47 -2.85
N ILE A 66 5.84 -6.88 -1.67
CA ILE A 66 6.87 -5.86 -1.40
C ILE A 66 7.80 -6.34 -0.28
N GLU A 67 9.10 -6.11 -0.45
CA GLU A 67 10.13 -6.56 0.48
C GLU A 67 10.05 -5.90 1.87
N LYS A 68 10.55 -6.63 2.88
CA LYS A 68 10.54 -6.25 4.29
C LYS A 68 11.13 -4.87 4.59
N GLU A 69 12.13 -4.45 3.82
CA GLU A 69 12.78 -3.15 3.97
C GLU A 69 11.80 -1.96 3.79
N TYR A 70 10.69 -2.16 3.07
CA TYR A 70 9.67 -1.12 2.85
C TYR A 70 8.45 -1.26 3.77
N TRP A 71 8.38 -2.29 4.60
CA TRP A 71 7.19 -2.58 5.42
C TRP A 71 6.85 -1.47 6.41
N SER A 72 7.87 -0.81 6.98
CA SER A 72 7.69 0.37 7.85
C SER A 72 6.95 1.50 7.13
N LEU A 73 7.31 1.77 5.87
CA LEU A 73 6.64 2.77 5.04
C LEU A 73 5.22 2.34 4.70
N ILE A 74 5.02 1.09 4.29
CA ILE A 74 3.69 0.56 3.99
C ILE A 74 2.78 0.71 5.21
N LYS A 75 3.22 0.30 6.40
CA LYS A 75 2.47 0.49 7.65
C LYS A 75 2.12 1.96 7.87
N THR A 76 3.05 2.87 7.60
CA THR A 76 2.82 4.31 7.77
C THR A 76 1.69 4.81 6.86
N PHE A 77 1.68 4.41 5.59
CA PHE A 77 0.59 4.74 4.67
C PHE A 77 -0.73 4.08 5.06
N LEU A 78 -0.72 2.82 5.50
CA LEU A 78 -1.92 2.13 5.97
C LEU A 78 -2.51 2.80 7.21
N LEU A 79 -1.66 3.23 8.14
CA LEU A 79 -2.06 3.97 9.34
C LEU A 79 -2.68 5.32 8.95
N PHE A 80 -2.02 6.07 8.07
CA PHE A 80 -2.53 7.36 7.60
C PHE A 80 -3.89 7.24 6.88
N LEU A 81 -4.12 6.15 6.16
CA LEU A 81 -5.37 5.88 5.44
C LEU A 81 -6.47 5.22 6.30
N ASP A 82 -6.22 5.03 7.60
CA ASP A 82 -7.12 4.32 8.52
C ASP A 82 -7.49 2.91 8.02
N ARG A 83 -6.48 2.18 7.54
CA ARG A 83 -6.63 0.82 6.96
C ARG A 83 -6.02 -0.28 7.85
N ILE A 84 -5.59 0.03 9.06
CA ILE A 84 -5.10 -0.96 10.01
C ILE A 84 -6.24 -1.33 10.96
N PRO A 85 -6.75 -2.57 10.95
CA PRO A 85 -7.79 -2.96 11.88
C PRO A 85 -7.26 -2.93 13.32
N GLU A 86 -8.05 -2.40 14.26
CA GLU A 86 -7.69 -2.40 15.69
C GLU A 86 -7.63 -3.83 16.26
N PHE A 87 -8.50 -4.71 15.77
CA PHE A 87 -8.59 -6.12 16.17
C PHE A 87 -9.03 -7.04 15.00
N PRO A 88 -8.57 -8.30 14.98
CA PRO A 88 -7.54 -8.87 15.84
C PRO A 88 -6.16 -8.30 15.48
N LYS A 89 -5.27 -8.24 16.48
CA LYS A 89 -3.88 -7.84 16.24
C LYS A 89 -3.22 -8.78 15.24
N SER A 90 -2.34 -8.23 14.42
CA SER A 90 -1.60 -8.90 13.36
C SER A 90 -0.11 -8.57 13.46
N GLY A 91 0.73 -9.24 12.66
CA GLY A 91 2.16 -8.90 12.58
C GLY A 91 2.44 -7.47 12.09
N ILE A 92 1.43 -6.74 11.59
CA ILE A 92 1.54 -5.33 11.22
C ILE A 92 1.72 -4.47 12.48
N ASP A 93 1.09 -4.84 13.59
CA ASP A 93 1.14 -4.10 14.85
C ASP A 93 2.57 -3.97 15.40
N ASP A 94 3.39 -5.01 15.19
CA ASP A 94 4.79 -5.06 15.63
C ASP A 94 5.74 -4.21 14.77
N LEU A 95 5.32 -3.83 13.55
CA LEU A 95 6.16 -3.01 12.68
C LEU A 95 6.28 -1.58 13.21
N LYS A 96 7.45 -0.97 13.04
CA LYS A 96 7.62 0.45 13.36
C LYS A 96 6.95 1.31 12.30
N VAL A 97 6.45 2.47 12.74
CA VAL A 97 5.98 3.53 11.84
C VAL A 97 7.17 4.42 11.49
N ASP A 98 7.28 4.80 10.22
CA ASP A 98 8.26 5.78 9.76
C ASP A 98 7.76 7.18 10.15
N LYS A 99 8.33 7.73 11.23
CA LYS A 99 7.91 9.02 11.78
C LYS A 99 8.06 10.16 10.78
N LYS A 100 9.16 10.18 10.01
CA LYS A 100 9.41 11.23 9.03
C LYS A 100 8.36 11.22 7.92
N CYS A 101 8.05 10.03 7.40
CA CYS A 101 6.99 9.85 6.41
C CYS A 101 5.63 10.26 6.99
N LEU A 102 5.31 9.84 8.21
CA LEU A 102 4.05 10.21 8.88
C LEU A 102 3.91 11.72 9.06
N ASP A 103 4.97 12.40 9.50
CA ASP A 103 4.99 13.84 9.68
C ASP A 103 4.80 14.59 8.35
N LEU A 104 5.30 14.05 7.23
CA LEU A 104 5.05 14.60 5.91
C LEU A 104 3.60 14.38 5.46
N LEU A 105 3.01 13.22 5.78
CA LEU A 105 1.62 12.91 5.45
C LEU A 105 0.63 13.76 6.26
N ASN A 106 0.90 14.02 7.54
CA ASN A 106 0.05 14.83 8.40
C ASN A 106 0.12 16.34 8.12
N LYS A 107 1.01 16.79 7.23
CA LYS A 107 1.10 18.18 6.77
C LYS A 107 0.29 18.46 5.50
N ILE A 108 -0.33 17.42 4.94
CA ILE A 108 -1.27 17.51 3.81
C ILE A 108 -2.58 18.09 4.34
#